data_AF-A0A7J3XFC0-F1
#
_entry.id   AF-A0A7J3XFC0-F1
#
_cell.length_a   1.000
_cell.length_b   1.000
_cell.length_c   1.000
_cell.angle_alpha   90.00
_cell.angle_beta   90.00
_cell.angle_gamma   90.00
#
_symmetry.space_group_name_H-M   'P 1'
#
loop_
_entity.id
_entity.type
_entity.pdbx_description
1 polymer ?
#
loop_
_entity_poly.entity_id
_entity_poly.type
_entity_poly.pdbx_seq_one_letter_code
_entity_poly.pdbx_strand_id
1 'polypeptide(L)'
;MKFSGFDVIVFEGAARRPVYLWVKDGRAELRDASHLWGLTTKEVAEVIRREVGEPLARVACIGPAGERLVRFANVIFDNRYAAGRGGLGAVMGSKKLKAVAVRGTRRPFEFHDPRRLAEISRWYAENWRKYPGAVSRSTYGTPELVTPLSRDGTLPTLNFRGGSFEGADAISGEALNRTILIGREGCFACPLRCKAVVKARPPYETDPAYGGPEYETIASFGSLCGVSDLDAIAYANQICNAYGVDTISAGVVIAFAMELFERGIITERDTDGVELRFGNAEAMVRMLLKIVSREGFGNVLAEGVRRAAEAIGRGAERFAMHVKGREVPMHEPRSKPGVGLQYALSPIGADHLQAPHDPVYTRDREDLKTLGIGRAVDRAD
;
A
#
# COMPACT_ATOMS: atom_id res chain seq x y z
N MET A 1 11.82 5.10 -16.18
CA MET A 1 11.25 5.59 -17.45
C MET A 1 12.14 6.62 -18.14
N LYS A 2 12.36 7.81 -17.54
CA LYS A 2 13.11 8.93 -18.14
C LYS A 2 14.43 8.58 -18.84
N PHE A 3 15.28 7.75 -18.24
CA PHE A 3 16.56 7.33 -18.86
C PHE A 3 16.44 6.47 -20.12
N SER A 4 15.25 5.92 -20.39
CA SER A 4 14.98 5.19 -21.63
C SER A 4 14.46 6.09 -22.76
N GLY A 5 14.29 7.39 -22.53
CA GLY A 5 13.83 8.34 -23.56
C GLY A 5 12.31 8.55 -23.66
N PHE A 6 11.52 7.92 -22.79
CA PHE A 6 10.07 8.15 -22.71
C PHE A 6 9.69 8.87 -21.41
N ASP A 7 8.70 9.76 -21.51
CA ASP A 7 8.08 10.43 -20.37
C ASP A 7 6.85 9.66 -19.86
N VAL A 8 5.97 9.28 -20.78
CA VAL A 8 4.70 8.61 -20.50
C VAL A 8 4.49 7.48 -21.52
N ILE A 9 3.80 6.42 -21.11
CA ILE A 9 3.33 5.36 -21.98
C ILE A 9 1.83 5.23 -21.76
N VAL A 10 1.05 5.27 -22.85
CA VAL A 10 -0.40 5.17 -22.82
C VAL A 10 -0.81 3.82 -23.43
N PHE A 11 -1.62 3.06 -22.70
CA PHE A 11 -2.15 1.77 -23.16
C PHE A 11 -3.64 1.85 -23.48
N GLU A 12 -3.96 1.72 -24.75
CA GLU A 12 -5.33 1.67 -25.26
C GLU A 12 -5.70 0.24 -25.70
N GLY A 13 -7.00 -0.05 -25.77
CA GLY A 13 -7.49 -1.39 -26.13
C GLY A 13 -7.08 -2.49 -25.13
N ALA A 14 -7.08 -3.74 -25.60
CA ALA A 14 -6.67 -4.93 -24.85
C ALA A 14 -6.00 -5.94 -25.80
N ALA A 15 -4.97 -6.64 -25.32
CA ALA A 15 -4.29 -7.66 -26.11
C ALA A 15 -5.12 -8.96 -26.22
N ARG A 16 -4.92 -9.73 -27.30
CA ARG A 16 -5.61 -11.03 -27.49
C ARG A 16 -5.11 -12.10 -26.51
N ARG A 17 -3.83 -12.06 -26.16
CA ARG A 17 -3.13 -12.93 -25.21
C ARG A 17 -2.30 -12.07 -24.24
N PRO A 18 -1.86 -12.61 -23.08
CA PRO A 18 -0.96 -11.89 -22.18
C PRO A 18 0.29 -11.37 -22.89
N VAL A 19 0.62 -10.10 -22.65
CA VAL A 19 1.82 -9.44 -23.17
C VAL A 19 2.55 -8.65 -22.08
N TYR A 20 3.83 -8.39 -22.28
CA TYR A 20 4.57 -7.37 -21.53
C TYR A 20 5.23 -6.38 -22.48
N LEU A 21 5.36 -5.12 -22.04
CA LEU A 21 6.10 -4.11 -22.78
C LEU A 21 7.56 -4.13 -22.32
N TRP A 22 8.49 -4.29 -23.27
CA TRP A 22 9.91 -4.08 -23.04
C TRP A 22 10.36 -2.75 -23.64
N VAL A 23 11.01 -1.92 -22.83
CA VAL A 23 11.55 -0.62 -23.26
C VAL A 23 13.04 -0.56 -22.96
N LYS A 24 13.86 -0.32 -23.98
CA LYS A 24 15.30 -0.07 -23.84
C LYS A 24 15.77 1.06 -24.76
N ASP A 25 16.31 2.12 -24.16
CA ASP A 25 17.02 3.21 -24.85
C ASP A 25 16.29 3.73 -26.12
N GLY A 26 15.03 4.12 -25.97
CA GLY A 26 14.20 4.71 -27.02
C GLY A 26 13.44 3.69 -27.87
N ARG A 27 13.68 2.38 -27.66
CA ARG A 27 12.97 1.30 -28.35
C ARG A 27 11.96 0.65 -27.43
N ALA A 28 10.78 0.36 -27.96
CA ALA A 28 9.68 -0.26 -27.24
C ALA A 28 9.09 -1.40 -28.08
N GLU A 29 8.84 -2.55 -27.46
CA GLU A 29 8.23 -3.70 -28.11
C GLU A 29 7.32 -4.49 -27.16
N LEU A 30 6.18 -4.95 -27.67
CA LEU A 30 5.32 -5.89 -26.95
C LEU A 30 5.80 -7.31 -27.19
N ARG A 31 6.01 -8.05 -26.10
CA ARG A 31 6.44 -9.44 -26.09
C ARG A 31 5.36 -10.32 -25.49
N ASP A 32 5.34 -11.60 -25.87
CA ASP A 32 4.45 -12.59 -25.27
C ASP A 32 4.74 -12.71 -23.77
N ALA A 33 3.69 -12.78 -22.95
CA ALA A 33 3.77 -12.96 -21.51
C ALA A 33 2.91 -14.13 -21.02
N SER A 34 2.54 -15.06 -21.91
CA SER A 34 1.63 -16.15 -21.57
C SER A 34 2.21 -17.04 -20.47
N HIS A 35 3.53 -17.26 -20.50
CA HIS A 35 4.28 -18.00 -19.49
C HIS A 35 4.50 -17.24 -18.17
N LEU A 36 4.19 -15.94 -18.14
CA LEU A 36 4.26 -15.12 -16.92
C LEU A 36 2.91 -15.04 -16.19
N TRP A 37 1.82 -15.43 -16.87
CA TRP A 37 0.48 -15.36 -16.32
C TRP A 37 0.31 -16.37 -15.17
N GLY A 38 -0.19 -15.92 -14.03
CA GLY A 38 -0.30 -16.70 -12.80
C GLY A 38 0.90 -16.60 -11.86
N LEU A 39 2.03 -16.03 -12.31
CA LEU A 39 3.22 -15.84 -11.48
C LEU A 39 3.10 -14.62 -10.55
N THR A 40 3.73 -14.73 -9.38
CA THR A 40 3.88 -13.63 -8.40
C THR A 40 4.77 -12.51 -8.95
N THR A 41 4.65 -11.31 -8.41
CA THR A 41 5.38 -10.13 -8.90
C THR A 41 6.90 -10.30 -8.89
N LYS A 42 7.46 -11.01 -7.89
CA LYS A 42 8.89 -11.34 -7.83
C LYS A 42 9.31 -12.25 -8.98
N GLU A 43 8.62 -13.36 -9.16
CA GLU A 43 8.91 -14.33 -10.23
C GLU A 43 8.84 -13.64 -11.60
N VAL A 44 7.81 -12.82 -11.83
CA VAL A 44 7.65 -12.04 -13.07
C VAL A 44 8.87 -11.15 -13.32
N ALA A 45 9.30 -10.39 -12.32
CA ALA A 45 10.45 -9.50 -12.46
C ALA A 45 11.75 -10.27 -12.74
N GLU A 46 11.96 -11.42 -12.08
CA GLU A 46 13.14 -12.26 -12.27
C GLU A 46 13.17 -12.93 -13.65
N VAL A 47 12.04 -13.49 -14.10
CA VAL A 47 11.93 -14.10 -15.43
C VAL A 47 12.17 -13.06 -16.51
N ILE A 48 11.52 -11.89 -16.43
CA ILE A 48 11.71 -10.83 -17.44
C ILE A 48 13.17 -10.38 -17.49
N ARG A 49 13.81 -10.07 -16.36
CA ARG A 49 15.22 -9.62 -16.33
C ARG A 49 16.16 -10.63 -16.97
N ARG A 50 15.91 -11.93 -16.76
CA ARG A 50 16.68 -13.02 -17.39
C ARG A 50 16.44 -13.07 -18.89
N GLU A 51 15.18 -13.01 -19.34
CA GLU A 51 14.82 -13.05 -20.77
C GLU A 51 15.37 -11.88 -21.58
N VAL A 52 15.38 -10.68 -21.00
CA VAL A 52 15.91 -9.49 -21.68
C VAL A 52 17.43 -9.36 -21.55
N GLY A 53 18.08 -10.19 -20.72
CA GLY A 53 19.52 -10.10 -20.45
C GLY A 53 19.93 -8.81 -19.72
N GLU A 54 19.02 -8.19 -18.95
CA GLU A 54 19.23 -6.89 -18.29
C GLU A 54 18.93 -6.98 -16.80
N PRO A 55 19.92 -7.31 -15.95
CA PRO A 55 19.71 -7.46 -14.51
C PRO A 55 19.29 -6.14 -13.82
N LEU A 56 19.60 -4.99 -14.43
CA LEU A 56 19.24 -3.66 -13.93
C LEU A 56 17.93 -3.13 -14.51
N ALA A 57 17.20 -3.94 -15.29
CA ALA A 57 15.86 -3.57 -15.74
C ALA A 57 14.92 -3.41 -14.55
N ARG A 58 14.13 -2.32 -14.59
CA ARG A 58 13.08 -2.02 -13.61
C ARG A 58 11.78 -2.56 -14.14
N VAL A 59 11.02 -3.26 -13.30
CA VAL A 59 9.80 -3.95 -13.73
C VAL A 59 8.62 -3.44 -12.92
N ALA A 60 7.59 -2.96 -13.61
CA ALA A 60 6.27 -2.70 -13.08
C ALA A 60 5.34 -3.82 -13.57
N CYS A 61 4.68 -4.55 -12.70
CA CYS A 61 3.87 -5.70 -13.08
C CYS A 61 2.64 -5.89 -12.17
N ILE A 62 1.69 -6.69 -12.64
CA ILE A 62 0.60 -7.19 -11.82
C ILE A 62 0.92 -8.60 -11.34
N GLY A 63 0.48 -8.94 -10.12
CA GLY A 63 0.41 -10.33 -9.68
C GLY A 63 -0.91 -10.98 -10.08
N PRO A 64 -1.18 -12.20 -9.58
CA PRO A 64 -2.40 -12.94 -9.92
C PRO A 64 -3.71 -12.24 -9.55
N ALA A 65 -3.71 -11.33 -8.57
CA ALA A 65 -4.94 -10.60 -8.23
C ALA A 65 -5.34 -9.60 -9.33
N GLY A 66 -4.38 -8.98 -10.02
CA GLY A 66 -4.65 -8.12 -11.17
C GLY A 66 -5.19 -8.92 -12.36
N GLU A 67 -4.65 -10.11 -12.60
CA GLU A 67 -5.12 -11.04 -13.63
C GLU A 67 -6.56 -11.50 -13.38
N ARG A 68 -6.90 -11.72 -12.11
CA ARG A 68 -8.24 -12.06 -11.63
C ARG A 68 -9.15 -10.85 -11.43
N LEU A 69 -8.70 -9.64 -11.79
CA LEU A 69 -9.48 -8.41 -11.69
C LEU A 69 -10.00 -8.09 -10.29
N VAL A 70 -9.27 -8.44 -9.21
CA VAL A 70 -9.60 -7.98 -7.85
C VAL A 70 -9.71 -6.45 -7.87
N ARG A 71 -10.80 -5.88 -7.35
CA ARG A 71 -11.14 -4.45 -7.61
C ARG A 71 -10.12 -3.46 -7.09
N PHE A 72 -9.37 -3.86 -6.07
CA PHE A 72 -8.27 -3.12 -5.47
C PHE A 72 -6.90 -3.74 -5.80
N ALA A 73 -6.77 -4.40 -6.96
CA ALA A 73 -5.48 -4.86 -7.47
C ALA A 73 -4.59 -3.68 -7.89
N ASN A 74 -3.29 -3.86 -7.72
CA ASN A 74 -2.25 -2.85 -7.89
C ASN A 74 -1.22 -3.23 -8.96
N VAL A 75 -0.51 -2.19 -9.42
CA VAL A 75 0.74 -2.37 -10.15
C VAL A 75 1.89 -2.27 -9.16
N ILE A 76 2.73 -3.30 -9.13
CA ILE A 76 3.88 -3.42 -8.24
C ILE A 76 5.16 -3.20 -9.03
N PHE A 77 6.01 -2.31 -8.53
CA PHE A 77 7.31 -1.96 -9.07
C PHE A 77 8.39 -2.62 -8.21
N ASP A 78 9.28 -3.38 -8.84
CA ASP A 78 10.39 -4.09 -8.20
C ASP A 78 9.98 -4.78 -6.89
N ASN A 79 8.85 -5.51 -6.93
CA ASN A 79 8.32 -6.38 -5.88
C ASN A 79 7.75 -5.71 -4.62
N ARG A 80 7.97 -4.41 -4.38
CA ARG A 80 7.62 -3.79 -3.08
C ARG A 80 7.17 -2.33 -3.12
N TYR A 81 7.24 -1.67 -4.26
CA TYR A 81 6.70 -0.33 -4.44
C TYR A 81 5.37 -0.43 -5.18
N ALA A 82 4.34 0.28 -4.76
CA ALA A 82 3.00 0.10 -5.33
C ALA A 82 2.45 1.42 -5.91
N ALA A 83 1.87 1.36 -7.10
CA ALA A 83 0.80 2.28 -7.48
C ALA A 83 -0.48 1.75 -6.80
N GLY A 84 -0.61 2.13 -5.53
CA GLY A 84 -1.14 1.24 -4.51
C GLY A 84 -2.65 1.20 -4.32
N ARG A 85 -3.43 2.00 -5.05
CA ARG A 85 -4.86 2.16 -4.78
C ARG A 85 -5.65 2.52 -6.03
N GLY A 86 -6.95 2.22 -6.02
CA GLY A 86 -7.87 2.56 -7.10
C GLY A 86 -7.98 1.53 -8.23
N GLY A 87 -7.45 0.32 -8.04
CA GLY A 87 -7.70 -0.80 -8.95
C GLY A 87 -6.92 -0.76 -10.27
N LEU A 88 -5.81 -0.02 -10.32
CA LEU A 88 -4.99 0.10 -11.54
C LEU A 88 -4.43 -1.25 -12.01
N GLY A 89 -4.15 -2.18 -11.09
CA GLY A 89 -3.74 -3.53 -11.43
C GLY A 89 -4.84 -4.34 -12.12
N ALA A 90 -6.11 -4.14 -11.73
CA ALA A 90 -7.24 -4.76 -12.41
C ALA A 90 -7.44 -4.18 -13.82
N VAL A 91 -7.26 -2.87 -14.00
CA VAL A 91 -7.27 -2.25 -15.33
C VAL A 91 -6.17 -2.83 -16.20
N MET A 92 -4.94 -2.91 -15.69
CA MET A 92 -3.81 -3.50 -16.40
C MET A 92 -4.05 -4.98 -16.76
N GLY A 93 -4.61 -5.77 -15.83
CA GLY A 93 -5.01 -7.15 -16.07
C GLY A 93 -6.12 -7.31 -17.12
N SER A 94 -7.13 -6.42 -17.12
CA SER A 94 -8.22 -6.44 -18.11
C SER A 94 -7.72 -6.23 -19.55
N LYS A 95 -6.57 -5.57 -19.70
CA LYS A 95 -5.90 -5.36 -20.99
C LYS A 95 -4.97 -6.53 -21.39
N LYS A 96 -4.86 -7.55 -20.55
CA LYS A 96 -3.88 -8.64 -20.62
C LYS A 96 -2.43 -8.14 -20.69
N LEU A 97 -2.15 -6.99 -20.06
CA LEU A 97 -0.81 -6.45 -19.93
C LEU A 97 -0.22 -6.92 -18.61
N LYS A 98 0.71 -7.87 -18.63
CA LYS A 98 1.30 -8.46 -17.43
C LYS A 98 2.34 -7.55 -16.78
N ALA A 99 3.16 -6.90 -17.59
CA ALA A 99 4.25 -6.06 -17.09
C ALA A 99 4.68 -4.97 -18.07
N VAL A 100 5.39 -3.97 -17.53
CA VAL A 100 6.20 -2.99 -18.24
C VAL A 100 7.60 -3.06 -17.66
N ALA A 101 8.56 -3.51 -18.46
CA ALA A 101 9.96 -3.59 -18.10
C ALA A 101 10.76 -2.53 -18.85
N VAL A 102 11.66 -1.86 -18.14
CA VAL A 102 12.35 -0.68 -18.64
C VAL A 102 13.83 -0.74 -18.28
N ARG A 103 14.68 -0.48 -19.26
CA ARG A 103 16.09 -0.15 -19.08
C ARG A 103 16.43 1.15 -19.80
N GLY A 104 17.04 2.07 -19.07
CA GLY A 104 17.70 3.24 -19.65
C GLY A 104 19.17 3.23 -19.27
N THR A 105 20.05 3.25 -20.27
CA THR A 105 21.51 3.31 -20.10
C THR A 105 22.07 4.70 -20.37
N ARG A 106 21.22 5.62 -20.88
CA ARG A 106 21.60 6.97 -21.27
C ARG A 106 20.86 8.00 -20.42
N ARG A 107 21.33 9.26 -20.49
CA ARG A 107 20.58 10.42 -20.00
C ARG A 107 20.18 11.27 -21.22
N PRO A 108 19.04 10.97 -21.87
CA PRO A 108 18.61 11.65 -23.10
C PRO A 108 17.99 13.03 -22.84
N PHE A 109 18.32 13.65 -21.72
CA PHE A 109 17.78 14.94 -21.31
C PHE A 109 18.84 15.76 -20.58
N GLU A 110 18.69 17.07 -20.67
CA GLU A 110 19.54 18.05 -20.01
C GLU A 110 18.75 18.78 -18.93
N PHE A 111 19.44 19.17 -17.87
CA PHE A 111 18.87 20.08 -16.89
C PHE A 111 19.16 21.50 -17.33
N HIS A 112 18.17 22.38 -17.19
CA HIS A 112 18.33 23.81 -17.48
C HIS A 112 19.48 24.42 -16.65
N ASP A 113 19.56 24.08 -15.36
CA ASP A 113 20.66 24.49 -14.48
C ASP A 113 21.20 23.29 -13.68
N PRO A 114 22.20 22.57 -14.22
CA PRO A 114 22.80 21.42 -13.54
C PRO A 114 23.55 21.81 -12.25
N ARG A 115 24.09 23.03 -12.18
CA ARG A 115 24.86 23.50 -11.01
C ARG A 115 23.92 23.74 -9.84
N ARG A 116 22.81 24.44 -10.08
CA ARG A 116 21.79 24.69 -9.05
C ARG A 116 21.13 23.41 -8.57
N LEU A 117 20.84 22.47 -9.48
CA LEU A 117 20.33 21.16 -9.08
C LEU A 117 21.31 20.42 -8.16
N ALA A 118 22.60 20.43 -8.49
CA ALA A 118 23.62 19.79 -7.66
C ALA A 118 23.75 20.47 -6.28
N GLU A 119 23.67 21.80 -6.23
CA GLU A 119 23.68 22.58 -4.99
C GLU A 119 22.50 22.22 -4.09
N ILE A 120 21.27 22.23 -4.61
CA ILE A 120 20.05 21.85 -3.86
C ILE A 120 20.14 20.40 -3.38
N SER A 121 20.59 19.49 -4.25
CA SER A 121 20.73 18.06 -3.91
C SER A 121 21.72 17.85 -2.78
N ARG A 122 22.87 18.55 -2.83
CA ARG A 122 23.90 18.50 -1.78
C ARG A 122 23.39 19.08 -0.48
N TRP A 123 22.76 20.26 -0.54
CA TRP A 123 22.16 20.88 0.63
C TRP A 123 21.17 19.92 1.30
N TYR A 124 20.27 19.28 0.55
CA TYR A 124 19.31 18.34 1.13
C TYR A 124 20.01 17.14 1.79
N ALA A 125 21.01 16.55 1.12
CA ALA A 125 21.77 15.41 1.64
C ALA A 125 22.50 15.74 2.97
N GLU A 126 22.99 16.97 3.11
CA GLU A 126 23.71 17.45 4.31
C GLU A 126 22.77 17.92 5.43
N ASN A 127 21.56 18.40 5.08
CA ASN A 127 20.69 19.12 6.03
C ASN A 127 19.47 18.33 6.49
N TRP A 128 19.07 17.23 5.83
CA TRP A 128 17.82 16.52 6.20
C TRP A 128 17.81 16.05 7.67
N ARG A 129 18.97 15.73 8.25
CA ARG A 129 19.10 15.30 9.66
C ARG A 129 18.80 16.41 10.67
N LYS A 130 18.77 17.68 10.25
CA LYS A 130 18.37 18.81 11.11
C LYS A 130 16.88 18.77 11.44
N TYR A 131 16.08 17.99 10.70
CA TYR A 131 14.64 17.89 10.87
C TYR A 131 14.27 16.62 11.64
N PRO A 132 13.79 16.71 12.89
CA PRO A 132 13.50 15.55 13.74
C PRO A 132 12.53 14.54 13.10
N GLY A 133 11.52 15.02 12.35
CA GLY A 133 10.58 14.15 11.64
C GLY A 133 11.26 13.33 10.53
N ALA A 134 12.26 13.89 9.84
CA ALA A 134 13.01 13.15 8.84
C ALA A 134 13.93 12.10 9.48
N VAL A 135 14.54 12.43 10.63
CA VAL A 135 15.33 11.48 11.44
C VAL A 135 14.46 10.33 11.91
N SER A 136 13.30 10.64 12.51
CA SER A 136 12.33 9.63 12.93
C SER A 136 11.93 8.73 11.76
N ARG A 137 11.58 9.31 10.60
CA ARG A 137 11.14 8.56 9.42
C ARG A 137 12.24 7.68 8.84
N SER A 138 13.50 8.09 8.94
CA SER A 138 14.65 7.29 8.53
C SER A 138 14.92 6.13 9.50
N THR A 139 14.73 6.36 10.81
CA THR A 139 14.94 5.36 11.86
C THR A 139 13.85 4.29 11.89
N TYR A 140 12.58 4.70 11.92
CA TYR A 140 11.44 3.81 12.16
C TYR A 140 10.61 3.53 10.90
N GLY A 141 10.83 4.28 9.80
CA GLY A 141 9.97 4.21 8.63
C GLY A 141 8.61 4.85 8.92
N THR A 142 7.64 4.63 8.03
CA THR A 142 6.28 5.13 8.29
C THR A 142 5.60 4.53 9.53
N PRO A 143 5.90 3.29 9.97
CA PRO A 143 5.40 2.74 11.24
C PRO A 143 5.64 3.55 12.51
N GLU A 144 6.46 4.62 12.47
CA GLU A 144 6.61 5.59 13.56
C GLU A 144 5.27 6.18 14.05
N LEU A 145 4.23 6.10 13.23
CA LEU A 145 2.92 6.67 13.53
C LEU A 145 2.05 5.79 14.44
N VAL A 146 2.33 4.50 14.58
CA VAL A 146 1.44 3.55 15.29
C VAL A 146 1.23 3.96 16.76
N THR A 147 2.31 4.05 17.52
CA THR A 147 2.30 4.38 18.95
C THR A 147 1.69 5.75 19.24
N PRO A 148 2.12 6.87 18.59
CA PRO A 148 1.53 8.17 18.87
C PRO A 148 0.05 8.23 18.49
N LEU A 149 -0.37 7.64 17.37
CA LEU A 149 -1.78 7.66 16.99
C LEU A 149 -2.66 6.85 17.96
N SER A 150 -2.16 5.72 18.49
CA SER A 150 -2.90 4.94 19.50
C SER A 150 -3.09 5.73 20.80
N ARG A 151 -2.01 6.41 21.26
CA ARG A 151 -2.05 7.25 22.47
C ARG A 151 -2.97 8.45 22.31
N ASP A 152 -3.00 9.05 21.13
CA ASP A 152 -3.87 10.19 20.81
C ASP A 152 -5.34 9.78 20.60
N GLY A 153 -5.67 8.48 20.60
CA GLY A 153 -7.03 8.01 20.30
C GLY A 153 -7.42 8.17 18.83
N THR A 154 -6.45 8.09 17.92
CA THR A 154 -6.62 8.34 16.47
C THR A 154 -6.08 7.23 15.56
N LEU A 155 -5.74 6.06 16.12
CA LEU A 155 -5.38 4.84 15.41
C LEU A 155 -6.65 4.00 15.15
N PRO A 156 -7.13 3.88 13.90
CA PRO A 156 -8.33 3.09 13.61
C PRO A 156 -8.22 1.66 14.13
N THR A 157 -9.21 1.26 14.93
CA THR A 157 -9.21 0.00 15.66
C THR A 157 -10.56 -0.71 15.51
N LEU A 158 -10.54 -2.01 15.21
CA LEU A 158 -11.74 -2.88 15.05
C LEU A 158 -12.76 -2.29 14.05
N ASN A 159 -12.37 -2.15 12.78
CA ASN A 159 -13.19 -1.51 11.72
C ASN A 159 -13.71 -0.10 12.11
N PHE A 160 -12.82 0.76 12.64
CA PHE A 160 -13.13 2.12 13.11
C PHE A 160 -14.13 2.18 14.30
N ARG A 161 -14.32 1.11 15.05
CA ARG A 161 -15.09 1.15 16.31
C ARG A 161 -14.38 1.96 17.40
N GLY A 162 -13.05 2.02 17.38
CA GLY A 162 -12.23 2.76 18.34
C GLY A 162 -11.02 3.45 17.70
N GLY A 163 -10.32 4.24 18.51
CA GLY A 163 -9.13 5.01 18.13
C GLY A 163 -7.83 4.62 18.84
N SER A 164 -7.87 3.62 19.73
CA SER A 164 -6.71 3.13 20.48
C SER A 164 -6.69 1.61 20.46
N PHE A 165 -5.51 1.03 20.34
CA PHE A 165 -5.31 -0.41 20.32
C PHE A 165 -4.33 -0.83 21.41
N GLU A 166 -4.75 -1.76 22.28
CA GLU A 166 -3.93 -2.29 23.38
C GLU A 166 -2.62 -2.92 22.87
N GLY A 167 -2.68 -3.61 21.73
CA GLY A 167 -1.53 -4.23 21.08
C GLY A 167 -0.66 -3.30 20.23
N ALA A 168 -0.87 -1.97 20.27
CA ALA A 168 -0.17 -1.02 19.40
C ALA A 168 1.36 -1.08 19.54
N ASP A 169 1.87 -1.22 20.76
CA ASP A 169 3.32 -1.29 21.02
C ASP A 169 3.95 -2.51 20.34
N ALA A 170 3.23 -3.63 20.23
CA ALA A 170 3.70 -4.87 19.62
C ALA A 170 3.84 -4.78 18.08
N ILE A 171 3.10 -3.87 17.45
CA ILE A 171 3.10 -3.67 16.00
C ILE A 171 3.74 -2.34 15.57
N SER A 172 4.34 -1.63 16.51
CA SER A 172 4.96 -0.32 16.30
C SER A 172 6.22 -0.36 15.43
N GLY A 173 6.67 0.81 14.95
CA GLY A 173 7.98 0.94 14.28
C GLY A 173 9.16 0.55 15.17
N GLU A 174 9.05 0.79 16.48
CA GLU A 174 10.01 0.36 17.49
C GLU A 174 10.06 -1.18 17.61
N ALA A 175 8.90 -1.84 17.66
CA ALA A 175 8.83 -3.29 17.68
C ALA A 175 9.37 -3.89 16.38
N LEU A 176 9.01 -3.34 15.22
CA LEU A 176 9.53 -3.75 13.91
C LEU A 176 11.06 -3.68 13.88
N ASN A 177 11.64 -2.56 14.32
CA ASN A 177 13.08 -2.37 14.39
C ASN A 177 13.78 -3.37 15.33
N ARG A 178 13.17 -3.68 16.48
CA ARG A 178 13.75 -4.56 17.49
C ARG A 178 13.67 -6.04 17.13
N THR A 179 12.75 -6.42 16.24
CA THR A 179 12.39 -7.83 16.01
C THR A 179 12.70 -8.31 14.59
N ILE A 180 11.95 -7.82 13.60
CA ILE A 180 11.93 -8.40 12.24
C ILE A 180 12.72 -7.58 11.21
N LEU A 181 13.16 -6.37 11.54
CA LEU A 181 13.95 -5.54 10.64
C LEU A 181 15.35 -6.14 10.41
N ILE A 182 15.70 -6.35 9.14
CA ILE A 182 17.06 -6.77 8.75
C ILE A 182 17.80 -5.72 7.92
N GLY A 183 17.12 -4.68 7.48
CA GLY A 183 17.74 -3.59 6.74
C GLY A 183 16.76 -2.52 6.30
N ARG A 184 17.30 -1.45 5.73
CA ARG A 184 16.52 -0.36 5.15
C ARG A 184 17.02 0.03 3.77
N GLU A 185 16.08 0.36 2.91
CA GLU A 185 16.31 0.81 1.53
C GLU A 185 15.67 2.17 1.27
N GLY A 186 16.07 2.79 0.16
CA GLY A 186 15.50 4.05 -0.31
C GLY A 186 14.97 3.94 -1.73
N CYS A 187 14.01 4.80 -2.03
CA CYS A 187 13.68 5.13 -3.41
C CYS A 187 14.90 5.72 -4.12
N PHE A 188 14.86 5.77 -5.45
CA PHE A 188 15.93 6.36 -6.26
C PHE A 188 16.31 7.76 -5.76
N ALA A 189 17.61 7.95 -5.51
CA ALA A 189 18.22 9.20 -5.02
C ALA A 189 17.74 9.73 -3.65
N CYS A 190 16.93 8.99 -2.90
CA CYS A 190 16.40 9.45 -1.61
C CYS A 190 17.37 9.15 -0.44
N PRO A 191 17.85 10.16 0.30
CA PRO A 191 18.78 9.94 1.42
C PRO A 191 18.10 9.45 2.71
N LEU A 192 16.77 9.55 2.82
CA LEU A 192 16.04 9.16 4.03
C LEU A 192 16.03 7.65 4.24
N ARG A 193 15.94 6.86 3.16
CA ARG A 193 15.92 5.39 3.19
C ARG A 193 14.89 4.80 4.18
N CYS A 194 13.64 5.23 4.09
CA CYS A 194 12.58 4.83 5.01
C CYS A 194 12.03 3.41 4.79
N LYS A 195 12.34 2.74 3.67
CA LYS A 195 11.72 1.46 3.30
C LYS A 195 12.32 0.32 4.12
N ALA A 196 11.50 -0.33 4.94
CA ALA A 196 11.94 -1.48 5.71
C ALA A 196 12.18 -2.69 4.80
N VAL A 197 13.17 -3.50 5.17
CA VAL A 197 13.38 -4.86 4.67
C VAL A 197 13.32 -5.77 5.89
N VAL A 198 12.39 -6.72 5.88
CA VAL A 198 12.06 -7.53 7.06
C VAL A 198 12.20 -9.01 6.77
N LYS A 199 12.44 -9.78 7.83
CA LYS A 199 12.37 -11.24 7.85
C LYS A 199 11.57 -11.67 9.08
N ALA A 200 10.29 -11.97 8.86
CA ALA A 200 9.40 -12.50 9.87
C ALA A 200 9.73 -13.97 10.21
N ARG A 201 9.20 -14.45 11.33
CA ARG A 201 9.48 -15.75 11.93
C ARG A 201 8.37 -16.79 11.64
N PRO A 202 8.63 -18.09 11.79
CA PRO A 202 7.59 -19.11 11.69
C PRO A 202 6.41 -18.84 12.64
N PRO A 203 5.16 -19.12 12.21
CA PRO A 203 4.77 -19.76 10.94
C PRO A 203 4.64 -18.79 9.75
N TYR A 204 4.94 -17.50 9.92
CA TYR A 204 4.69 -16.43 8.95
C TYR A 204 5.98 -15.90 8.31
N GLU A 205 6.87 -16.80 7.88
CA GLU A 205 8.16 -16.41 7.30
C GLU A 205 7.99 -15.54 6.04
N THR A 206 8.78 -14.47 5.96
CA THR A 206 8.76 -13.54 4.82
C THR A 206 10.04 -13.61 3.99
N ASP A 207 9.89 -13.40 2.69
CA ASP A 207 10.96 -13.15 1.74
C ASP A 207 11.31 -11.65 1.73
N PRO A 208 12.55 -11.27 2.11
CA PRO A 208 13.00 -9.89 2.14
C PRO A 208 12.81 -9.10 0.83
N ALA A 209 12.67 -9.79 -0.30
CA ALA A 209 12.40 -9.16 -1.59
C ALA A 209 11.10 -8.33 -1.58
N TYR A 210 10.10 -8.73 -0.80
CA TYR A 210 8.81 -8.03 -0.69
C TYR A 210 8.82 -6.84 0.28
N GLY A 211 9.95 -6.55 0.93
CA GLY A 211 10.08 -5.44 1.87
C GLY A 211 9.24 -5.62 3.15
N GLY A 212 9.18 -4.56 3.96
CA GLY A 212 8.39 -4.52 5.19
C GLY A 212 7.11 -3.70 5.06
N PRO A 213 6.15 -3.91 5.97
CA PRO A 213 4.90 -3.16 5.99
C PRO A 213 5.13 -1.68 6.32
N GLU A 214 4.43 -0.81 5.59
CA GLU A 214 4.28 0.60 5.94
C GLU A 214 3.21 0.77 7.03
N TYR A 215 3.10 1.96 7.62
CA TYR A 215 2.08 2.32 8.62
C TYR A 215 0.68 1.86 8.23
N GLU A 216 0.26 2.20 7.01
CA GLU A 216 -1.08 1.86 6.50
C GLU A 216 -1.31 0.36 6.48
N THR A 217 -0.31 -0.43 6.08
CA THR A 217 -0.37 -1.90 6.09
C THR A 217 -0.38 -2.44 7.52
N ILE A 218 0.42 -1.87 8.42
CA ILE A 218 0.44 -2.28 9.82
C ILE A 218 -0.91 -2.01 10.49
N ALA A 219 -1.48 -0.83 10.30
CA ALA A 219 -2.75 -0.48 10.92
C ALA A 219 -3.92 -1.25 10.26
N SER A 220 -3.92 -1.45 8.94
CA SER A 220 -5.02 -2.13 8.23
C SER A 220 -5.12 -3.62 8.55
N PHE A 221 -3.99 -4.31 8.72
CA PHE A 221 -3.95 -5.72 9.12
C PHE A 221 -3.77 -5.91 10.63
N GLY A 222 -3.30 -4.89 11.34
CA GLY A 222 -3.10 -4.93 12.79
C GLY A 222 -4.30 -4.40 13.55
N SER A 223 -4.23 -3.15 14.00
CA SER A 223 -5.25 -2.53 14.88
C SER A 223 -6.66 -2.59 14.30
N LEU A 224 -6.83 -2.39 12.98
CA LEU A 224 -8.13 -2.42 12.35
C LEU A 224 -8.78 -3.82 12.40
N CYS A 225 -7.97 -4.88 12.32
CA CYS A 225 -8.37 -6.28 12.47
C CYS A 225 -8.25 -6.79 13.92
N GLY A 226 -7.80 -5.96 14.86
CA GLY A 226 -7.52 -6.35 16.26
C GLY A 226 -6.31 -7.27 16.44
N VAL A 227 -5.44 -7.41 15.44
CA VAL A 227 -4.30 -8.33 15.44
C VAL A 227 -3.04 -7.61 15.92
N SER A 228 -2.32 -8.21 16.87
CA SER A 228 -1.04 -7.70 17.41
C SER A 228 0.18 -8.56 17.03
N ASP A 229 -0.01 -9.57 16.17
CA ASP A 229 1.06 -10.41 15.64
C ASP A 229 1.76 -9.72 14.45
N LEU A 230 2.92 -9.13 14.72
CA LEU A 230 3.70 -8.40 13.72
C LEU A 230 4.27 -9.32 12.62
N ASP A 231 4.54 -10.59 12.91
CA ASP A 231 5.01 -11.56 11.91
C ASP A 231 3.88 -11.85 10.90
N ALA A 232 2.64 -12.06 11.40
CA ALA A 232 1.46 -12.25 10.55
C ALA A 232 1.15 -11.01 9.68
N ILE A 233 1.28 -9.80 10.24
CA ILE A 233 1.10 -8.53 9.51
C ILE A 233 2.16 -8.37 8.40
N ALA A 234 3.42 -8.69 8.69
CA ALA A 234 4.49 -8.66 7.70
C ALA A 234 4.27 -9.69 6.58
N TYR A 235 3.71 -10.85 6.91
CA TYR A 235 3.33 -11.86 5.92
C TYR A 235 2.12 -11.43 5.07
N ALA A 236 1.12 -10.76 5.66
CA ALA A 236 0.02 -10.15 4.91
C ALA A 236 0.52 -9.08 3.92
N ASN A 237 1.50 -8.26 4.32
CA ASN A 237 2.20 -7.33 3.42
C ASN A 237 2.85 -8.05 2.23
N GLN A 238 3.55 -9.16 2.50
CA GLN A 238 4.13 -9.99 1.45
C GLN A 238 3.08 -10.53 0.49
N ILE A 239 1.95 -11.07 0.99
CA ILE A 239 0.86 -11.54 0.12
C ILE A 239 0.38 -10.39 -0.78
N CYS A 240 0.16 -9.20 -0.22
CA CYS A 240 -0.29 -8.05 -0.98
C CYS A 240 0.70 -7.66 -2.09
N ASN A 241 1.99 -7.67 -1.80
CA ASN A 241 3.03 -7.34 -2.77
C ASN A 241 3.23 -8.46 -3.83
N ALA A 242 3.16 -9.72 -3.43
CA ALA A 242 3.31 -10.89 -4.31
C ALA A 242 2.13 -11.03 -5.27
N TYR A 243 0.91 -10.83 -4.77
CA TYR A 243 -0.33 -10.96 -5.56
C TYR A 243 -0.75 -9.65 -6.23
N GLY A 244 -0.22 -8.51 -5.78
CA GLY A 244 -0.50 -7.19 -6.32
C GLY A 244 -1.86 -6.65 -5.92
N VAL A 245 -2.09 -6.44 -4.62
CA VAL A 245 -3.32 -5.80 -4.09
C VAL A 245 -3.00 -4.66 -3.12
N ASP A 246 -3.97 -3.76 -2.93
CA ASP A 246 -3.92 -2.67 -1.95
C ASP A 246 -4.05 -3.21 -0.53
N THR A 247 -3.04 -2.96 0.31
CA THR A 247 -3.01 -3.38 1.71
C THR A 247 -4.08 -2.68 2.55
N ILE A 248 -4.42 -1.43 2.22
CA ILE A 248 -5.47 -0.68 2.92
C ILE A 248 -6.81 -1.33 2.62
N SER A 249 -7.16 -1.43 1.34
CA SER A 249 -8.45 -1.97 0.93
C SER A 249 -8.62 -3.43 1.36
N ALA A 250 -7.58 -4.25 1.22
CA ALA A 250 -7.62 -5.64 1.68
C ALA A 250 -7.85 -5.75 3.20
N GLY A 251 -7.12 -4.96 4.01
CA GLY A 251 -7.30 -4.95 5.47
C GLY A 251 -8.69 -4.43 5.89
N VAL A 252 -9.18 -3.35 5.28
CA VAL A 252 -10.51 -2.80 5.56
C VAL A 252 -11.63 -3.76 5.19
N VAL A 253 -11.51 -4.47 4.06
CA VAL A 253 -12.49 -5.49 3.65
C VAL A 253 -12.51 -6.67 4.63
N ILE A 254 -11.35 -7.08 5.14
CA ILE A 254 -11.26 -8.16 6.14
C ILE A 254 -11.84 -7.68 7.48
N ALA A 255 -11.48 -6.49 7.95
CA ALA A 255 -12.02 -5.92 9.19
C ALA A 255 -13.55 -5.74 9.13
N PHE A 256 -14.07 -5.30 7.98
CA PHE A 256 -15.50 -5.26 7.69
C PHE A 256 -16.14 -6.64 7.85
N ALA A 257 -15.59 -7.67 7.21
CA ALA A 257 -16.09 -9.03 7.31
C ALA A 257 -16.00 -9.58 8.74
N MET A 258 -14.94 -9.25 9.49
CA MET A 258 -14.81 -9.60 10.91
C MET A 258 -15.93 -9.00 11.76
N GLU A 259 -16.28 -7.74 11.53
CA GLU A 259 -17.39 -7.11 12.23
C GLU A 259 -18.74 -7.75 11.87
N LEU A 260 -18.97 -8.07 10.60
CA LEU A 260 -20.20 -8.77 10.20
C LEU A 260 -20.31 -10.15 10.88
N PHE A 261 -19.20 -10.86 11.02
CA PHE A 261 -19.15 -12.16 11.65
C PHE A 261 -19.46 -12.08 13.15
N GLU A 262 -18.85 -11.13 13.86
CA GLU A 262 -19.16 -10.89 15.28
C GLU A 262 -20.61 -10.47 15.52
N ARG A 263 -21.23 -9.80 14.53
CA ARG A 263 -22.64 -9.39 14.56
C ARG A 263 -23.60 -10.49 14.10
N GLY A 264 -23.10 -11.66 13.68
CA GLY A 264 -23.91 -12.77 13.18
C GLY A 264 -24.57 -12.51 11.82
N ILE A 265 -24.13 -11.48 11.09
CA ILE A 265 -24.61 -11.18 9.74
C ILE A 265 -24.03 -12.19 8.73
N ILE A 266 -22.78 -12.59 8.94
CA ILE A 266 -22.16 -13.73 8.27
C ILE A 266 -21.72 -14.76 9.31
N THR A 267 -21.51 -15.99 8.89
CA THR A 267 -21.23 -17.15 9.75
C THR A 267 -20.08 -17.98 9.17
N GLU A 268 -19.61 -19.00 9.90
CA GLU A 268 -18.59 -19.94 9.41
C GLU A 268 -19.01 -20.64 8.11
N ARG A 269 -20.32 -20.81 7.89
CA ARG A 269 -20.84 -21.35 6.65
C ARG A 269 -20.56 -20.43 5.45
N ASP A 270 -20.63 -19.12 5.66
CA ASP A 270 -20.35 -18.14 4.61
C ASP A 270 -18.84 -18.09 4.32
N THR A 271 -17.99 -18.28 5.33
CA THR A 271 -16.54 -18.08 5.26
C THR A 271 -15.73 -19.37 5.00
N ASP A 272 -16.39 -20.45 4.57
CA ASP A 272 -15.79 -21.77 4.36
C ASP A 272 -15.06 -22.33 5.60
N GLY A 273 -15.66 -22.14 6.77
CA GLY A 273 -15.15 -22.63 8.07
C GLY A 273 -14.08 -21.73 8.71
N VAL A 274 -13.82 -20.54 8.17
CA VAL A 274 -12.90 -19.59 8.80
C VAL A 274 -13.62 -18.81 9.89
N GLU A 275 -13.20 -18.97 11.14
CA GLU A 275 -13.69 -18.16 12.26
C GLU A 275 -13.15 -16.72 12.19
N LEU A 276 -13.84 -15.89 11.41
CA LEU A 276 -13.38 -14.55 11.05
C LEU A 276 -13.77 -13.53 12.12
N ARG A 277 -13.19 -13.64 13.32
CA ARG A 277 -13.35 -12.66 14.41
C ARG A 277 -12.15 -11.72 14.52
N PHE A 278 -12.33 -10.57 15.14
CA PHE A 278 -11.21 -9.68 15.42
C PHE A 278 -10.17 -10.36 16.32
N GLY A 279 -8.89 -10.02 16.12
CA GLY A 279 -7.76 -10.61 16.84
C GLY A 279 -7.28 -11.97 16.31
N ASN A 280 -8.02 -12.59 15.38
CA ASN A 280 -7.59 -13.85 14.78
C ASN A 280 -6.65 -13.61 13.57
N ALA A 281 -5.34 -13.67 13.84
CA ALA A 281 -4.29 -13.50 12.83
C ALA A 281 -4.35 -14.56 11.71
N GLU A 282 -4.63 -15.82 12.06
CA GLU A 282 -4.74 -16.90 11.08
C GLU A 282 -5.93 -16.66 10.14
N ALA A 283 -7.10 -16.32 10.69
CA ALA A 283 -8.30 -16.03 9.90
C ALA A 283 -8.07 -14.84 8.95
N MET A 284 -7.38 -13.80 9.42
CA MET A 284 -6.99 -12.65 8.58
C MET A 284 -6.14 -13.10 7.39
N VAL A 285 -5.08 -13.88 7.61
CA VAL A 285 -4.18 -14.35 6.55
C VAL A 285 -4.91 -15.29 5.58
N ARG A 286 -5.69 -16.23 6.09
CA ARG A 286 -6.46 -17.18 5.25
C ARG A 286 -7.49 -16.44 4.41
N MET A 287 -8.20 -15.46 4.96
CA MET A 287 -9.17 -14.69 4.20
C MET A 287 -8.49 -13.81 3.14
N LEU A 288 -7.33 -13.22 3.44
CA LEU A 288 -6.54 -12.49 2.44
C LEU A 288 -6.16 -13.38 1.25
N LEU A 289 -5.71 -14.62 1.50
CA LEU A 289 -5.39 -15.59 0.44
C LEU A 289 -6.62 -15.92 -0.42
N LYS A 290 -7.78 -16.12 0.20
CA LYS A 290 -9.05 -16.36 -0.51
C LYS A 290 -9.46 -15.15 -1.35
N ILE A 291 -9.24 -13.92 -0.87
CA ILE A 291 -9.51 -12.68 -1.62
C ILE A 291 -8.65 -12.60 -2.87
N VAL A 292 -7.33 -12.74 -2.75
CA VAL A 292 -6.40 -12.60 -3.90
C VAL A 292 -6.55 -13.72 -4.93
N SER A 293 -7.10 -14.87 -4.51
CA SER A 293 -7.44 -15.99 -5.39
C SER A 293 -8.89 -15.97 -5.89
N ARG A 294 -9.75 -15.08 -5.38
CA ARG A 294 -11.21 -15.07 -5.62
C ARG A 294 -11.88 -16.42 -5.33
N GLU A 295 -11.60 -17.00 -4.18
CA GLU A 295 -12.13 -18.30 -3.78
C GLU A 295 -13.19 -18.19 -2.68
N GLY A 296 -14.34 -18.85 -2.88
CA GLY A 296 -15.45 -18.85 -1.92
C GLY A 296 -15.87 -17.43 -1.54
N PHE A 297 -15.97 -17.15 -0.24
CA PHE A 297 -16.28 -15.80 0.25
C PHE A 297 -15.27 -14.72 -0.17
N GLY A 298 -14.02 -15.12 -0.41
CA GLY A 298 -12.98 -14.22 -0.91
C GLY A 298 -13.35 -13.59 -2.26
N ASN A 299 -14.15 -14.26 -3.10
CA ASN A 299 -14.65 -13.67 -4.34
C ASN A 299 -15.60 -12.49 -4.11
N VAL A 300 -16.44 -12.56 -3.07
CA VAL A 300 -17.35 -11.47 -2.70
C VAL A 300 -16.53 -10.29 -2.18
N LEU A 301 -15.59 -10.57 -1.29
CA LEU A 301 -14.71 -9.56 -0.69
C LEU A 301 -13.75 -8.91 -1.70
N ALA A 302 -13.34 -9.63 -2.75
CA ALA A 302 -12.51 -9.09 -3.83
C ALA A 302 -13.17 -7.96 -4.64
N GLU A 303 -14.47 -7.71 -4.46
CA GLU A 303 -15.19 -6.58 -5.06
C GLU A 303 -15.05 -5.24 -4.30
N GLY A 304 -14.42 -5.25 -3.12
CA GLY A 304 -14.29 -4.10 -2.21
C GLY A 304 -15.53 -3.92 -1.32
N VAL A 305 -15.40 -3.17 -0.21
CA VAL A 305 -16.42 -3.13 0.86
C VAL A 305 -17.79 -2.69 0.37
N ARG A 306 -17.85 -1.73 -0.56
CA ARG A 306 -19.12 -1.23 -1.09
C ARG A 306 -19.94 -2.33 -1.76
N ARG A 307 -19.33 -3.01 -2.73
CA ARG A 307 -20.00 -4.06 -3.51
C ARG A 307 -20.17 -5.34 -2.71
N ALA A 308 -19.21 -5.66 -1.84
CA ALA A 308 -19.34 -6.77 -0.92
C ALA A 308 -20.54 -6.56 0.01
N ALA A 309 -20.71 -5.37 0.59
CA ALA A 309 -21.87 -5.06 1.42
C ALA A 309 -23.19 -5.14 0.66
N GLU A 310 -23.26 -4.60 -0.56
CA GLU A 310 -24.43 -4.71 -1.45
C GLU A 310 -24.78 -6.20 -1.72
N ALA A 311 -23.78 -7.04 -1.97
CA ALA A 311 -23.97 -8.47 -2.24
C ALA A 311 -24.37 -9.27 -0.98
N ILE A 312 -23.83 -8.92 0.19
CA ILE A 312 -24.14 -9.59 1.46
C ILE A 312 -25.53 -9.20 1.98
N GLY A 313 -25.94 -7.96 1.76
CA GLY A 313 -27.20 -7.39 2.25
C GLY A 313 -27.28 -7.40 3.78
N ARG A 314 -28.48 -7.58 4.33
CA ARG A 314 -28.73 -7.75 5.78
C ARG A 314 -28.18 -6.60 6.65
N GLY A 315 -28.17 -5.37 6.11
CA GLY A 315 -27.67 -4.20 6.83
C GLY A 315 -26.14 -4.07 6.85
N ALA A 316 -25.43 -4.90 6.08
CA ALA A 316 -23.97 -4.89 6.03
C ALA A 316 -23.41 -3.52 5.59
N GLU A 317 -24.15 -2.74 4.79
CA GLU A 317 -23.75 -1.41 4.33
C GLU A 317 -23.41 -0.44 5.47
N ARG A 318 -23.96 -0.65 6.67
CA ARG A 318 -23.66 0.17 7.86
C ARG A 318 -22.22 0.03 8.37
N PHE A 319 -21.55 -1.06 8.01
CA PHE A 319 -20.20 -1.38 8.47
C PHE A 319 -19.14 -1.20 7.37
N ALA A 320 -19.56 -0.80 6.16
CA ALA A 320 -18.68 -0.64 5.01
C ALA A 320 -18.00 0.75 5.00
N MET A 321 -16.78 0.83 5.55
CA MET A 321 -16.03 2.08 5.66
C MET A 321 -15.43 2.52 4.32
N HIS A 322 -16.15 3.37 3.56
CA HIS A 322 -15.67 3.88 2.29
C HIS A 322 -16.14 5.31 1.96
N VAL A 323 -15.42 5.99 1.07
CA VAL A 323 -15.93 7.17 0.36
C VAL A 323 -15.81 6.96 -1.15
N LYS A 324 -16.93 7.16 -1.88
CA LYS A 324 -17.06 6.86 -3.32
C LYS A 324 -16.70 5.41 -3.69
N GLY A 325 -16.90 4.48 -2.75
CA GLY A 325 -16.61 3.05 -2.92
C GLY A 325 -15.14 2.65 -2.74
N ARG A 326 -14.28 3.58 -2.31
CA ARG A 326 -12.89 3.30 -1.93
C ARG A 326 -12.74 3.33 -0.42
N GLU A 327 -12.10 2.31 0.11
CA GLU A 327 -11.94 2.05 1.54
C GLU A 327 -11.23 3.22 2.25
N VAL A 328 -11.63 3.53 3.47
CA VAL A 328 -11.02 4.61 4.26
C VAL A 328 -9.60 4.21 4.70
N PRO A 329 -8.56 5.04 4.47
CA PRO A 329 -7.21 4.82 4.98
C PRO A 329 -7.09 4.89 6.51
N MET A 330 -5.93 4.51 7.05
CA MET A 330 -5.72 4.33 8.48
C MET A 330 -5.54 5.65 9.23
N HIS A 331 -6.42 6.62 9.03
CA HIS A 331 -6.44 7.86 9.79
C HIS A 331 -7.86 8.21 10.19
N GLU A 332 -8.08 8.36 11.49
CA GLU A 332 -9.38 8.60 12.11
C GLU A 332 -9.96 9.98 11.76
N PRO A 333 -11.02 10.07 10.93
CA PRO A 333 -11.57 11.36 10.52
C PRO A 333 -12.38 12.06 11.63
N ARG A 334 -12.86 11.34 12.66
CA ARG A 334 -13.61 11.95 13.78
C ARG A 334 -12.74 12.88 14.65
N SER A 335 -11.43 12.65 14.66
CA SER A 335 -10.44 13.47 15.39
C SER A 335 -9.58 14.34 14.47
N LYS A 336 -9.81 14.25 13.16
CA LYS A 336 -9.08 14.96 12.10
C LYS A 336 -10.08 15.48 11.07
N PRO A 337 -10.83 16.55 11.39
CA PRO A 337 -11.90 17.06 10.51
C PRO A 337 -11.39 17.46 9.11
N GLY A 338 -10.16 17.98 9.00
CA GLY A 338 -9.51 18.26 7.72
C GLY A 338 -9.33 17.00 6.87
N VAL A 339 -8.83 15.91 7.47
CA VAL A 339 -8.78 14.59 6.81
C VAL A 339 -10.19 14.07 6.45
N GLY A 340 -11.18 14.28 7.32
CA GLY A 340 -12.58 13.92 7.03
C GLY A 340 -13.12 14.64 5.79
N LEU A 341 -12.92 15.95 5.70
CA LEU A 341 -13.30 16.76 4.54
C LEU A 341 -12.53 16.33 3.28
N GLN A 342 -11.23 16.09 3.41
CA GLN A 342 -10.39 15.58 2.33
C GLN A 342 -10.92 14.26 1.77
N TYR A 343 -11.30 13.30 2.63
CA TYR A 343 -11.89 12.05 2.18
C TYR A 343 -13.20 12.28 1.43
N ALA A 344 -14.07 13.13 1.95
CA ALA A 344 -15.36 13.46 1.33
C ALA A 344 -15.20 14.09 -0.06
N LEU A 345 -14.25 15.02 -0.22
CA LEU A 345 -14.07 15.80 -1.44
C LEU A 345 -13.14 15.17 -2.47
N SER A 346 -12.25 14.26 -2.05
CA SER A 346 -11.27 13.62 -2.94
C SER A 346 -11.92 13.08 -4.23
N PRO A 347 -11.39 13.40 -5.42
CA PRO A 347 -11.98 12.97 -6.69
C PRO A 347 -11.86 11.45 -6.90
N ILE A 348 -10.98 10.79 -6.17
CA ILE A 348 -10.66 9.36 -6.33
C ILE A 348 -11.17 8.49 -5.18
N GLY A 349 -12.06 9.01 -4.34
CA GLY A 349 -12.53 8.38 -3.10
C GLY A 349 -11.58 8.61 -1.92
N ALA A 350 -11.85 8.00 -0.76
CA ALA A 350 -11.08 8.24 0.46
C ALA A 350 -9.59 7.97 0.24
N ASP A 351 -8.73 8.97 0.39
CA ASP A 351 -7.28 8.88 0.22
C ASP A 351 -6.56 9.94 1.06
N HIS A 352 -5.58 9.52 1.87
CA HIS A 352 -4.94 10.37 2.87
C HIS A 352 -3.79 11.22 2.30
N LEU A 353 -3.46 11.07 1.02
CA LEU A 353 -2.35 11.79 0.36
C LEU A 353 -2.80 13.02 -0.43
N GLN A 354 -4.09 13.38 -0.38
CA GLN A 354 -4.65 14.53 -1.12
C GLN A 354 -4.41 15.88 -0.43
N ALA A 355 -4.21 15.90 0.89
CA ALA A 355 -3.90 17.10 1.66
C ALA A 355 -3.05 16.79 2.91
N PRO A 356 -2.37 17.79 3.49
CA PRO A 356 -1.71 17.63 4.78
C PRO A 356 -2.72 17.34 5.90
N HIS A 357 -2.28 16.61 6.91
CA HIS A 357 -3.15 16.20 8.02
C HIS A 357 -3.21 17.29 9.09
N ASP A 358 -4.32 17.35 9.81
CA ASP A 358 -4.62 18.32 10.88
C ASP A 358 -3.45 18.58 11.85
N PRO A 359 -2.72 17.56 12.36
CA PRO A 359 -1.58 17.77 13.26
C PRO A 359 -0.46 18.67 12.71
N VAL A 360 -0.38 18.85 11.39
CA VAL A 360 0.62 19.73 10.76
C VAL A 360 0.32 21.19 11.08
N TYR A 361 -0.95 21.55 11.28
CA TYR A 361 -1.41 22.93 11.50
C TYR A 361 -1.45 23.34 12.98
N THR A 362 -1.28 22.40 13.91
CA THR A 362 -1.40 22.67 15.35
C THR A 362 -0.15 23.32 15.96
N ARG A 363 0.81 23.75 15.14
CA ARG A 363 2.06 24.39 15.58
C ARG A 363 2.43 25.52 14.62
N ASP A 364 2.98 26.60 15.16
CA ASP A 364 3.55 27.65 14.34
C ASP A 364 4.74 27.11 13.56
N ARG A 365 4.69 27.26 12.23
CA ARG A 365 5.79 26.85 11.36
C ARG A 365 6.04 27.89 10.28
N GLU A 366 7.31 28.18 10.04
CA GLU A 366 7.72 29.18 9.05
C GLU A 366 7.31 28.81 7.63
N ASP A 367 7.30 27.51 7.30
CA ASP A 367 6.86 27.04 5.99
C ASP A 367 5.35 27.23 5.77
N LEU A 368 4.54 27.13 6.83
CA LEU A 368 3.09 27.37 6.74
C LEU A 368 2.72 28.84 6.57
N LYS A 369 3.57 29.78 7.05
CA LYS A 369 3.37 31.22 6.82
C LYS A 369 3.40 31.57 5.33
N THR A 370 4.21 30.86 4.54
CA THR A 370 4.23 31.05 3.08
C THR A 370 2.92 30.67 2.38
N LEU A 371 2.08 29.88 3.07
CA LEU A 371 0.75 29.48 2.63
C LEU A 371 -0.37 30.35 3.24
N GLY A 372 -0.02 31.46 3.90
CA GLY A 372 -0.98 32.35 4.56
C GLY A 372 -1.49 31.86 5.92
N ILE A 373 -0.95 30.76 6.45
CA ILE A 373 -1.29 30.23 7.77
C ILE A 373 -0.33 30.83 8.79
N GLY A 374 -0.71 31.98 9.34
CA GLY A 374 0.14 32.78 10.23
C GLY A 374 0.14 32.35 11.70
N ARG A 375 -0.78 31.47 12.11
CA ARG A 375 -0.91 30.97 13.48
C ARG A 375 -1.32 29.50 13.48
N ALA A 376 -0.95 28.79 14.53
CA ALA A 376 -1.44 27.46 14.82
C ALA A 376 -2.98 27.43 14.86
N VAL A 377 -3.55 26.34 14.36
CA VAL A 377 -4.99 26.04 14.36
C VAL A 377 -5.20 24.78 15.17
N ASP A 378 -6.09 24.84 16.18
CA ASP A 378 -6.46 23.64 16.93
C ASP A 378 -7.20 22.65 16.01
N ARG A 379 -7.12 21.35 16.29
CA ARG A 379 -7.87 20.32 15.54
C ARG A 379 -9.38 20.43 15.78
N ALA A 380 -9.80 21.13 16.85
CA ALA A 380 -11.20 21.27 17.26
C ALA A 380 -11.82 22.65 16.96
N ASP A 381 -11.01 23.61 16.50
CA ASP A 381 -11.44 24.94 16.04
C ASP A 381 -11.70 24.94 14.53
#